data_AF-A0A3A3FLY9-F1
#
_entry.id   AF-A0A3A3FLY9-F1
#
_cell.length_a   1.000
_cell.length_b   1.000
_cell.length_c   1.000
_cell.angle_alpha   90.00
_cell.angle_beta   90.00
_cell.angle_gamma   90.00
#
_symmetry.space_group_name_H-M   'P 1'
#
loop_
_entity.id
_entity.type
_entity.pdbx_description
1 polymer ?
#
loop_
_entity_poly.entity_id
_entity_poly.type
_entity_poly.pdbx_seq_one_letter_code
_entity_poly.pdbx_strand_id
1 'polypeptide(L)' 'MASTFHESETGQAIIENTMEAGTERLVVTLHPESGFSVDFEFHEGIEGNALIASSGISIDRAALQKLAQWLREQGALD' A
#
# COMPACT_ATOMS: atom_id res chain seq x y z
N MET A 1 -12.96 -14.07 -6.45
CA MET A 1 -12.06 -13.03 -5.93
C MET A 1 -12.77 -11.71 -6.08
N ALA A 2 -12.91 -10.95 -5.00
CA ALA A 2 -13.46 -9.61 -5.00
C ALA A 2 -12.43 -8.69 -4.35
N SER A 3 -12.00 -7.65 -5.08
CA SER A 3 -11.07 -6.65 -4.57
C SER A 3 -11.84 -5.36 -4.34
N THR A 4 -11.67 -4.76 -3.16
CA THR A 4 -12.33 -3.49 -2.81
C THR A 4 -11.27 -2.42 -2.59
N PHE A 5 -11.53 -1.24 -3.16
CA PHE A 5 -10.70 -0.05 -2.99
C PHE A 5 -11.40 0.93 -2.06
N HIS A 6 -10.69 1.40 -1.04
CA HIS A 6 -11.17 2.45 -0.15
C HIS A 6 -10.23 3.65 -0.22
N GLU A 7 -10.77 4.78 -0.68
CA GLU A 7 -10.12 6.08 -0.58
C GLU A 7 -10.41 6.67 0.80
N SER A 8 -9.38 7.13 1.50
CA SER A 8 -9.52 7.85 2.77
C SER A 8 -9.18 9.32 2.58
N GLU A 9 -10.02 10.21 3.13
CA GLU A 9 -9.77 11.65 3.22
C GLU A 9 -8.47 12.00 3.98
N THR A 10 -7.86 11.02 4.67
CA THR A 10 -6.58 11.16 5.40
C THR A 10 -5.33 10.84 4.56
N GLY A 11 -5.46 10.62 3.25
CA GLY A 11 -4.32 10.27 2.39
C GLY A 11 -3.95 8.79 2.41
N GLN A 12 -4.89 7.92 2.83
CA GLN A 12 -4.73 6.47 2.78
C GLN A 12 -5.51 5.85 1.63
N ALA A 13 -4.91 4.85 1.00
CA ALA A 13 -5.55 3.94 0.06
C ALA A 13 -5.46 2.52 0.61
N ILE A 14 -6.58 1.81 0.67
CA ILE A 14 -6.63 0.43 1.15
C ILE A 14 -7.08 -0.48 0.00
N ILE A 15 -6.29 -1.50 -0.28
CA ILE A 15 -6.61 -2.59 -1.21
C ILE A 15 -6.79 -3.84 -0.38
N GLU A 16 -7.98 -4.45 -0.46
CA GLU A 16 -8.30 -5.67 0.26
C GLU A 16 -8.66 -6.81 -0.69
N ASN A 17 -8.14 -8.00 -0.42
CA ASN A 17 -8.46 -9.25 -1.10
C ASN A 17 -8.94 -10.27 -0.07
N THR A 18 -10.22 -10.61 -0.11
CA THR A 18 -10.82 -11.63 0.76
C THR A 18 -10.93 -12.96 0.02
N MET A 19 -10.38 -14.01 0.62
CA MET A 19 -10.41 -15.39 0.16
C MET A 19 -11.04 -16.28 1.23
N GLU A 20 -11.44 -17.52 0.90
CA GLU A 20 -11.96 -18.47 1.90
C GLU A 20 -10.96 -18.73 3.04
N ALA A 21 -9.65 -18.60 2.79
CA ALA A 21 -8.62 -18.82 3.80
C ALA A 21 -8.34 -17.59 4.70
N GLY A 22 -8.88 -16.42 4.37
CA GLY A 22 -8.61 -15.19 5.10
C GLY A 22 -8.62 -13.93 4.24
N THR A 23 -8.18 -12.82 4.83
CA THR A 23 -8.12 -11.50 4.19
C THR A 23 -6.68 -11.02 4.12
N GLU A 24 -6.26 -10.62 2.92
CA GLU A 24 -5.03 -9.88 2.68
C GLU A 24 -5.38 -8.41 2.46
N ARG A 25 -4.62 -7.51 3.09
CA ARG A 25 -4.84 -6.06 2.96
C ARG A 25 -3.52 -5.33 2.77
N LEU A 26 -3.45 -4.52 1.73
CA LEU A 26 -2.39 -3.53 1.51
C LEU A 26 -2.94 -2.15 1.88
N VAL A 27 -2.31 -1.50 2.85
CA VAL A 27 -2.58 -0.11 3.23
C VAL A 27 -1.44 0.75 2.69
N VAL A 28 -1.77 1.79 1.94
CA VAL A 28 -0.83 2.77 1.42
C VAL A 28 -1.13 4.10 2.08
N THR A 29 -0.19 4.67 2.81
CA THR A 29 -0.35 5.97 3.47
C THR A 29 0.58 7.00 2.85
N LEU A 30 0.02 8.11 2.38
CA LEU A 30 0.78 9.28 1.93
C LEU A 30 0.98 10.24 3.11
N HIS A 31 2.22 10.64 3.36
CA HIS A 31 2.56 11.59 4.41
C HIS A 31 3.05 12.93 3.81
N PRO A 32 2.13 13.80 3.34
CA PRO A 32 2.51 15.07 2.70
C PRO A 32 3.22 16.03 3.67
N GLU A 33 2.90 15.97 4.95
CA GLU A 33 3.48 16.85 5.99
C GLU A 33 4.88 16.38 6.43
N SER A 34 5.19 15.08 6.26
CA SER A 34 6.44 14.45 6.72
C SER A 34 7.48 14.32 5.60
N GLY A 35 7.57 15.32 4.72
CA GLY A 35 8.55 15.32 3.64
C GLY A 35 8.19 14.46 2.43
N PHE A 36 6.90 14.18 2.21
CA PHE A 36 6.38 13.38 1.09
C PHE A 36 6.92 11.95 1.07
N SER A 37 6.75 11.21 2.17
CA SER A 37 6.98 9.77 2.21
C SER A 37 5.68 9.00 1.92
N VAL A 38 5.85 7.74 1.50
CA VAL A 38 4.76 6.78 1.33
C VAL A 38 5.08 5.52 2.11
N ASP A 39 4.15 5.12 2.96
CA ASP A 39 4.24 3.89 3.72
C ASP A 39 3.32 2.83 3.11
N PHE A 40 3.85 1.63 2.92
CA PHE A 40 3.13 0.45 2.45
C PHE A 40 3.10 -0.55 3.60
N GLU A 41 1.92 -0.87 4.10
CA GLU A 41 1.72 -1.87 5.15
C GLU A 41 0.95 -3.05 4.57
N PHE A 42 1.54 -4.24 4.69
CA PHE A 42 0.91 -5.50 4.30
C PHE A 42 0.36 -6.16 5.55
N HIS A 43 -0.93 -6.44 5.55
CA HIS A 43 -1.61 -7.14 6.62
C HIS A 43 -2.18 -8.45 6.10
N GLU A 44 -1.98 -9.52 6.86
CA GLU A 44 -2.58 -10.82 6.60
C GLU A 44 -3.38 -11.22 7.83
N GLY A 45 -4.60 -11.69 7.59
CA GLY A 45 -5.52 -12.15 8.61
C GLY A 45 -6.11 -13.49 8.18
N ILE A 46 -5.95 -14.51 9.00
CA ILE A 46 -6.64 -15.79 8.83
C ILE A 46 -8.04 -15.66 9.44
N GLU A 47 -9.04 -16.38 8.91
CA GLU A 47 -10.40 -16.34 9.48
C GLU A 47 -10.40 -16.55 11.00
N GLY A 48 -11.04 -15.62 11.72
CA GLY A 48 -11.10 -15.65 13.19
C GLY A 48 -9.95 -14.95 13.92
N ASN A 49 -8.96 -14.40 13.21
CA ASN A 49 -7.89 -13.59 13.80
C ASN A 49 -7.93 -12.13 13.30
N ALA A 50 -7.44 -11.20 14.12
CA ALA A 50 -7.28 -9.80 13.70
C ALA A 50 -6.24 -9.71 12.59
N LEU A 51 -6.41 -8.76 11.66
CA LEU A 51 -5.41 -8.43 10.65
C LEU A 51 -4.13 -7.97 11.35
N ILE A 52 -3.06 -8.75 11.25
CA ILE A 52 -1.75 -8.40 11.81
C ILE A 52 -0.92 -7.79 10.68
N ALA A 53 -0.26 -6.67 10.94
CA ALA A 53 0.73 -6.13 10.01
C ALA A 53 1.88 -7.14 9.88
N SER A 54 1.98 -7.77 8.73
CA SER A 54 2.98 -8.80 8.41
C SER A 54 4.32 -8.16 8.03
N SER A 55 4.28 -7.02 7.33
CA SER A 55 5.46 -6.26 6.93
C SER A 55 5.11 -4.81 6.54
N GLY A 56 6.08 -3.91 6.66
CA GLY A 56 5.94 -2.51 6.27
C GLY A 56 7.17 -2.02 5.49
N ILE A 57 6.94 -1.26 4.43
CA ILE A 57 7.98 -0.59 3.65
C ILE A 57 7.68 0.92 3.67
N SER A 58 8.60 1.72 4.18
CA SER A 58 8.55 3.17 4.07
C SER A 58 9.45 3.61 2.91
N ILE A 59 8.91 4.41 1.99
CA ILE A 59 9.63 4.98 0.86
C ILE A 59 9.63 6.50 1.01
N ASP A 60 10.82 7.06 1.20
CA ASP A 60 11.00 8.52 1.22
C ASP A 60 10.88 9.14 -0.18
N ARG A 61 10.85 10.47 -0.23
CA ARG A 61 10.76 11.24 -1.48
C ARG A 61 11.86 10.93 -2.49
N ALA A 62 13.11 10.76 -2.05
CA ALA A 62 14.23 10.53 -2.96
C ALA A 62 14.14 9.13 -3.59
N ALA A 63 13.71 8.13 -2.81
CA ALA A 63 13.44 6.80 -3.30
C ALA A 63 12.22 6.75 -4.23
N LEU A 64 11.14 7.51 -3.94
CA LEU A 64 9.98 7.66 -4.83
C LEU A 64 10.36 8.26 -6.18
N GLN A 65 11.23 9.28 -6.19
CA GLN A 65 11.72 9.88 -7.43
C GLN A 65 12.50 8.86 -8.28
N LYS A 66 13.34 8.04 -7.65
CA LYS A 66 14.08 6.97 -8.34
C LYS A 66 13.14 5.89 -8.89
N LEU A 67 12.13 5.49 -8.11
CA LEU A 67 11.12 4.54 -8.55
C LEU A 67 10.34 5.09 -9.75
N ALA A 68 9.87 6.33 -9.68
CA ALA A 68 9.14 6.98 -10.77
C ALA A 68 10.02 7.11 -12.03
N GLN A 69 11.31 7.43 -11.87
CA GLN A 69 12.25 7.44 -12.99
C GLN A 69 12.38 6.04 -13.61
N TRP A 70 12.63 5.01 -12.80
CA TRP A 70 12.75 3.63 -13.27
C TRP A 70 11.48 3.15 -13.99
N LEU A 71 10.29 3.47 -13.47
CA LEU A 71 9.01 3.13 -14.10
C LEU A 71 8.83 3.81 -15.47
N ARG A 72 9.26 5.06 -15.63
CA ARG A 72 9.28 5.73 -16.95
C ARG A 72 10.25 5.05 -17.91
N GLU A 73 11.43 4.66 -17.45
CA GLU A 73 12.40 3.91 -18.26
C GLU A 73 11.84 2.55 -18.71
N GLN A 74 10.94 1.95 -17.93
CA GLN A 74 10.21 0.72 -18.31
C GLN A 74 8.97 0.98 -19.19
N GLY A 75 8.62 2.23 -19.48
CA GLY A 75 7.41 2.59 -20.22
C GLY A 75 6.10 2.34 -19.46
N ALA A 76 6.16 2.22 -18.12
CA ALA A 76 4.99 2.00 -17.27
C ALA A 76 4.30 3.32 -16.85
N LEU A 77 4.98 4.45 -17.06
CA LEU A 77 4.48 5.80 -16.81
C LEU A 77 4.86 6.70 -18.00
N ASP A 78 3.92 7.52 -18.45
CA ASP A 78 4.17 8.62 -19.41
C ASP A 78 4.84 9.85 -18.75
#